data_AF-A0A4W3JRH0-F1
#
_entry.id   AF-A0A4W3JRH0-F1
#
_cell.length_a   1.000
_cell.length_b   1.000
_cell.length_c   1.000
_cell.angle_alpha   90.00
_cell.angle_beta   90.00
_cell.angle_gamma   90.00
#
_symmetry.space_group_name_H-M   'P 1'
#
loop_
_entity.id
_entity.type
_entity.pdbx_description
1 polymer ?
#
loop_
_entity_poly.entity_id
_entity_poly.type
_entity_poly.pdbx_seq_one_letter_code
_entity_poly.pdbx_strand_id
1 'polypeptide(L)'
;MDLKTALEESTIALNLFMNNKFSEALELLRPWSKTSMYHALGYSTMHAMQAAMTFEQQDILSAIATMKEALHTCQRYRKKNSVVESLSSLVSKQGTDQLTEEEMHAEMCYAECLLQKAALMLVQDENMINFLKGGIKIRTSYNIYKECQQIVEMTHNHVKTDVYSQFEGGVKLGIGAFNLMLSLLPSRILRLLEFIGFSGNREMGLSMLREGASVHSLRAVLCVLTLLMYQTYITVGSLILFYTARIRILKGQFESAQQKFEECIAAQQEWRQIHHLCYWELMWSYIFQQNWLKAYQYADLLCKESRWSQAIYVFQKAAILSMLPEEDVKRMGEDVEAIFRRVEGLKQRFAGKSIPTEKFAVRKARRYNSPNPVKLVLPSLEMMYVWNGFAILGKHAELTERMLITIEQAEAKLNKVQNPTEYQVDDECLVQLLKGLCLKYLHRPLQAELCFNRVVQSERRIRYDHYLVPFTLYEMGLLYKQEGDWNKARRFIETARNNYKDYSMESRLHFRIHAAMNSLSNSPIMTP
;
A
#
# COMPACT_ATOMS: atom_id res chain seq x y z
N MET A 1 -25.32 -17.25 -41.25
CA MET A 1 -25.10 -15.86 -40.81
C MET A 1 -23.63 -15.58 -40.93
N ASP A 2 -23.24 -14.59 -41.71
CA ASP A 2 -21.85 -14.20 -41.90
C ASP A 2 -21.34 -13.35 -40.72
N LEU A 3 -20.02 -13.20 -40.64
CA LEU A 3 -19.33 -12.53 -39.54
C LEU A 3 -19.67 -11.03 -39.44
N LYS A 4 -19.82 -10.34 -40.58
CA LYS A 4 -20.10 -8.90 -40.60
C LYS A 4 -21.50 -8.62 -40.04
N THR A 5 -22.51 -9.36 -40.51
CA THR A 5 -23.87 -9.27 -39.97
C THR A 5 -23.90 -9.58 -38.48
N ALA A 6 -23.15 -10.60 -38.04
CA ALA A 6 -23.09 -10.96 -36.61
C ALA A 6 -22.48 -9.86 -35.73
N LEU A 7 -21.47 -9.15 -36.24
CA LEU A 7 -20.85 -7.99 -35.58
C LEU A 7 -21.83 -6.81 -35.48
N GLU A 8 -22.54 -6.51 -36.56
CA GLU A 8 -23.52 -5.42 -36.61
C GLU A 8 -24.69 -5.67 -35.64
N GLU A 9 -25.32 -6.85 -35.70
CA GLU A 9 -26.41 -7.23 -34.79
C GLU A 9 -25.96 -7.25 -33.32
N SER A 10 -24.75 -7.75 -33.04
CA SER A 10 -24.21 -7.74 -31.67
C SER A 10 -23.90 -6.33 -31.17
N THR A 11 -23.53 -5.40 -32.07
CA THR A 11 -23.34 -3.98 -31.72
C THR A 11 -24.67 -3.33 -31.37
N ILE A 12 -25.73 -3.64 -32.13
CA ILE A 12 -27.10 -3.20 -31.80
C ILE A 12 -27.53 -3.75 -30.44
N ALA A 13 -27.31 -5.05 -30.19
CA ALA A 13 -27.63 -5.67 -28.91
C ALA A 13 -26.89 -5.00 -27.73
N LEU A 14 -25.60 -4.67 -27.89
CA LEU A 14 -24.84 -3.94 -26.89
C LEU A 14 -25.43 -2.55 -26.65
N ASN A 15 -25.80 -1.83 -27.70
CA ASN A 15 -26.43 -0.51 -27.57
C ASN A 15 -27.78 -0.59 -26.86
N LEU A 16 -28.61 -1.60 -27.16
CA LEU A 16 -29.86 -1.84 -26.45
C LEU A 16 -29.60 -2.10 -24.96
N PHE A 17 -28.64 -2.96 -24.65
CA PHE A 17 -28.23 -3.27 -23.27
C PHE A 17 -27.77 -2.01 -22.52
N MET A 18 -26.89 -1.20 -23.11
CA MET A 18 -26.38 0.04 -22.51
C MET A 18 -27.48 1.11 -22.32
N ASN A 19 -28.58 1.03 -23.07
CA ASN A 19 -29.76 1.88 -22.93
C ASN A 19 -30.87 1.24 -22.08
N ASN A 20 -30.53 0.28 -21.20
CA ASN A 20 -31.43 -0.41 -20.28
C ASN A 20 -32.54 -1.25 -20.94
N LYS A 21 -32.42 -1.57 -22.24
CA LYS A 21 -33.36 -2.42 -22.99
C LYS A 21 -32.91 -3.88 -23.00
N PHE A 22 -32.76 -4.46 -21.81
CA PHE A 22 -32.13 -5.77 -21.61
C PHE A 22 -32.86 -6.92 -22.31
N SER A 23 -34.19 -6.94 -22.24
CA SER A 23 -35.02 -7.97 -22.89
C SER A 23 -34.87 -7.93 -24.41
N GLU A 24 -34.96 -6.74 -25.02
CA GLU A 24 -34.77 -6.55 -26.47
C GLU A 24 -33.37 -7.03 -26.91
N ALA A 25 -32.34 -6.72 -26.13
CA ALA A 25 -30.97 -7.16 -26.41
C ALA A 25 -30.84 -8.69 -26.37
N LEU A 26 -31.40 -9.36 -25.35
CA LEU A 26 -31.35 -10.82 -25.24
C LEU A 26 -32.18 -11.52 -26.33
N GLU A 27 -33.36 -10.98 -26.66
CA GLU A 27 -34.22 -11.51 -27.72
C GLU A 27 -33.56 -11.42 -29.10
N LEU A 28 -32.80 -10.36 -29.37
CA LEU A 28 -32.01 -10.22 -30.60
C LEU A 28 -30.92 -11.30 -30.69
N LEU A 29 -30.23 -11.59 -29.58
CA LEU A 29 -29.08 -12.52 -29.59
C LEU A 29 -29.46 -14.00 -29.53
N ARG A 30 -30.58 -14.33 -28.86
CA ARG A 30 -30.98 -15.71 -28.54
C ARG A 30 -31.09 -16.65 -29.76
N PRO A 31 -31.72 -16.28 -30.89
CA PRO A 31 -31.92 -17.18 -32.03
C PRO A 31 -30.62 -17.72 -32.62
N TRP A 32 -29.55 -16.92 -32.57
CA TRP A 32 -28.26 -17.22 -33.19
C TRP A 32 -27.18 -17.68 -32.20
N SER A 33 -27.50 -17.72 -30.90
CA SER A 33 -26.56 -18.06 -29.82
C SER A 33 -25.87 -19.44 -29.96
N LYS A 34 -26.45 -20.37 -30.73
CA LYS A 34 -25.89 -21.71 -30.99
C LYS A 34 -25.17 -21.86 -32.33
N THR A 35 -25.24 -20.84 -33.17
CA THR A 35 -24.82 -20.88 -34.58
C THR A 35 -23.98 -19.68 -35.02
N SER A 36 -23.77 -18.68 -34.17
CA SER A 36 -22.92 -17.52 -34.43
C SER A 36 -22.07 -17.20 -33.20
N MET A 37 -20.75 -17.06 -33.37
CA MET A 37 -19.81 -16.85 -32.26
C MET A 37 -20.08 -15.56 -31.48
N TYR A 38 -20.43 -14.48 -32.17
CA TYR A 38 -20.69 -13.17 -31.56
C TYR A 38 -22.01 -13.13 -30.79
N HIS A 39 -23.06 -13.72 -31.35
CA HIS A 39 -24.33 -13.90 -30.66
C HIS A 39 -24.20 -14.79 -29.43
N ALA A 40 -23.45 -15.88 -29.55
CA ALA A 40 -23.17 -16.79 -28.44
C ALA A 40 -22.44 -16.07 -27.30
N LEU A 41 -21.38 -15.33 -27.64
CA LEU A 41 -20.60 -14.55 -26.69
C LEU A 41 -21.45 -13.45 -26.03
N GLY A 42 -22.17 -12.64 -26.83
CA GLY A 42 -23.01 -11.56 -26.32
C GLY A 42 -24.10 -12.07 -25.39
N TYR A 43 -24.82 -13.12 -25.80
CA TYR A 43 -25.89 -13.71 -25.01
C TYR A 43 -25.36 -14.26 -23.67
N SER A 44 -24.27 -15.04 -23.72
CA SER A 44 -23.65 -15.58 -22.50
C SER A 44 -23.03 -14.50 -21.60
N THR A 45 -22.48 -13.42 -22.17
CA THR A 45 -21.95 -12.27 -21.41
C THR A 45 -23.06 -11.55 -20.65
N MET A 46 -24.22 -11.32 -21.27
CA MET A 46 -25.34 -10.65 -20.60
C MET A 46 -25.88 -11.49 -19.43
N HIS A 47 -25.99 -12.81 -19.60
CA HIS A 47 -26.30 -13.72 -18.49
C HIS A 47 -25.23 -13.71 -17.40
N ALA A 48 -23.95 -13.61 -17.76
CA ALA A 48 -22.86 -13.46 -16.80
C ALA A 48 -22.99 -12.21 -15.94
N MET A 49 -23.33 -11.08 -16.59
CA MET A 49 -23.52 -9.81 -15.90
C MET A 49 -24.70 -9.88 -14.95
N GLN A 50 -25.82 -10.48 -15.37
CA GLN A 50 -26.96 -10.73 -14.49
C GLN A 50 -26.54 -11.56 -13.26
N ALA A 51 -25.89 -12.70 -13.47
CA ALA A 51 -25.42 -13.56 -12.38
C ALA A 51 -24.46 -12.85 -11.42
N ALA A 52 -23.57 -12.00 -11.93
CA ALA A 52 -22.66 -11.21 -11.10
C ALA A 52 -23.40 -10.13 -10.27
N MET A 53 -24.50 -9.58 -10.79
CA MET A 53 -25.30 -8.56 -10.11
C MET A 53 -26.27 -9.14 -9.08
N THR A 54 -26.93 -10.26 -9.40
CA THR A 54 -27.88 -10.91 -8.47
C THR A 54 -27.16 -11.72 -7.40
N PHE A 55 -25.98 -12.27 -7.74
CA PHE A 55 -25.21 -13.17 -6.90
C PHE A 55 -26.02 -14.41 -6.46
N GLU A 56 -27.08 -14.74 -7.20
CA GLU A 56 -27.93 -15.89 -6.93
C GLU A 56 -27.34 -17.16 -7.56
N GLN A 57 -27.31 -18.26 -6.79
CA GLN A 57 -26.68 -19.51 -7.24
C GLN A 57 -27.32 -20.06 -8.53
N GLN A 58 -28.63 -19.88 -8.71
CA GLN A 58 -29.34 -20.32 -9.92
C GLN A 58 -28.89 -19.54 -11.16
N ASP A 59 -28.75 -18.21 -11.03
CA ASP A 59 -28.28 -17.36 -12.12
C ASP A 59 -26.82 -17.66 -12.47
N ILE A 60 -25.95 -17.87 -11.47
CA ILE A 60 -24.55 -18.26 -11.67
C ILE A 60 -24.46 -19.60 -12.43
N LEU A 61 -25.25 -20.60 -12.03
CA LEU A 61 -25.31 -21.90 -12.72
C LEU A 61 -25.78 -21.76 -14.17
N SER A 62 -26.83 -20.97 -14.40
CA SER A 62 -27.37 -20.69 -15.74
C SER A 62 -26.33 -19.98 -16.63
N ALA A 63 -25.65 -18.97 -16.10
CA ALA A 63 -24.59 -18.25 -16.82
C ALA A 63 -23.41 -19.15 -17.17
N ILE A 64 -22.96 -20.02 -16.25
CA ILE A 64 -21.88 -20.98 -16.53
C ILE A 64 -22.30 -21.99 -17.61
N ALA A 65 -23.57 -22.41 -17.63
CA ALA A 65 -24.11 -23.30 -18.66
C ALA A 65 -24.15 -22.63 -20.04
N THR A 66 -24.69 -21.40 -20.12
CA THR A 66 -24.72 -20.63 -21.39
C THR A 66 -23.32 -20.34 -21.91
N MET A 67 -22.35 -20.03 -21.04
CA MET A 67 -20.93 -19.90 -21.45
C MET A 67 -20.32 -21.21 -21.94
N LYS A 68 -20.71 -22.36 -21.37
CA LYS A 68 -20.26 -23.67 -21.88
C LYS A 68 -20.76 -23.90 -23.31
N GLU A 69 -22.00 -23.52 -23.59
CA GLU A 69 -22.56 -23.57 -24.95
C GLU A 69 -21.83 -22.58 -25.88
N ALA A 70 -21.58 -21.35 -25.43
CA ALA A 70 -20.87 -20.36 -26.23
C ALA A 70 -19.43 -20.78 -26.58
N LEU A 71 -18.70 -21.35 -25.62
CA LEU A 71 -17.37 -21.95 -25.89
C LEU A 71 -17.44 -23.03 -26.96
N HIS A 72 -18.47 -23.89 -26.91
CA HIS A 72 -18.67 -24.92 -27.92
C HIS A 72 -18.98 -24.33 -29.29
N THR A 73 -19.80 -23.28 -29.36
CA THR A 73 -20.08 -22.55 -30.60
C THR A 73 -18.80 -21.95 -31.18
N CYS A 74 -18.02 -21.19 -30.39
CA CYS A 74 -16.75 -20.60 -30.84
C CYS A 74 -15.76 -21.67 -31.32
N GLN A 75 -15.65 -22.80 -30.62
CA GLN A 75 -14.74 -23.90 -30.97
C GLN A 75 -14.99 -24.49 -32.37
N ARG A 76 -16.20 -24.39 -32.92
CA ARG A 76 -16.51 -24.86 -34.29
C ARG A 76 -15.85 -24.01 -35.37
N TYR A 77 -15.59 -22.74 -35.08
CA TYR A 77 -14.99 -21.76 -35.99
C TYR A 77 -13.48 -21.58 -35.78
N ARG A 78 -12.92 -22.13 -34.70
CA ARG A 78 -11.47 -22.12 -34.46
C ARG A 78 -10.77 -23.07 -35.42
N LYS A 79 -9.51 -22.75 -35.75
CA LYS A 79 -8.66 -23.60 -36.59
C LYS A 79 -8.58 -25.01 -35.98
N LYS A 80 -8.92 -26.02 -36.77
CA LYS A 80 -8.82 -27.43 -36.37
C LYS A 80 -7.39 -27.91 -36.62
N ASN A 81 -6.54 -27.85 -35.61
CA ASN A 81 -5.24 -28.53 -35.70
C ASN A 81 -5.49 -30.05 -35.68
N SER A 82 -5.11 -30.75 -36.74
CA SER A 82 -5.06 -32.21 -36.72
C SER A 82 -4.05 -32.64 -35.65
N VAL A 83 -4.38 -33.65 -34.85
CA VAL A 83 -3.46 -34.22 -33.84
C VAL A 83 -2.15 -34.70 -34.49
N VAL A 84 -2.15 -34.95 -35.81
CA VAL A 84 -0.97 -35.33 -36.60
C VAL A 84 -0.08 -34.13 -36.98
N GLU A 85 -0.63 -32.91 -37.13
CA GLU A 85 0.15 -31.68 -37.42
C GLU A 85 0.83 -31.09 -36.17
N SER A 86 0.32 -31.43 -34.99
CA SER A 86 0.88 -30.97 -33.72
C SER A 86 2.31 -31.52 -33.49
N LEU A 87 2.61 -32.70 -34.05
CA LEU A 87 3.93 -33.33 -33.98
C LEU A 87 4.91 -32.80 -35.05
N SER A 88 4.43 -32.27 -36.18
CA SER A 88 5.28 -31.70 -37.25
C SER A 88 5.62 -30.22 -37.03
N SER A 89 4.77 -29.47 -36.33
CA SER A 89 4.96 -28.03 -36.04
C SER A 89 6.16 -27.72 -35.13
N LEU A 90 6.71 -28.72 -34.42
CA LEU A 90 7.95 -28.59 -33.64
C LEU A 90 9.22 -28.55 -34.52
N VAL A 91 9.14 -28.92 -35.80
CA VAL A 91 10.27 -28.99 -36.73
C VAL A 91 10.19 -27.94 -37.85
N SER A 92 9.02 -27.34 -38.09
CA SER A 92 8.80 -26.34 -39.15
C SER A 92 8.49 -24.95 -38.57
N LYS A 93 9.54 -24.16 -38.34
CA LYS A 93 9.44 -22.76 -37.92
C LYS A 93 9.32 -21.75 -39.08
N GLN A 94 8.86 -22.18 -40.26
CA GLN A 94 8.86 -21.34 -41.48
C GLN A 94 7.59 -21.42 -42.35
N GLY A 95 6.46 -21.92 -41.83
CA GLY A 95 5.16 -21.85 -42.53
C GLY A 95 4.15 -21.06 -41.71
N THR A 96 4.00 -19.76 -41.96
CA THR A 96 2.85 -18.98 -41.47
C THR A 96 1.60 -19.43 -42.23
N ASP A 97 0.89 -20.42 -41.70
CA ASP A 97 -0.52 -20.59 -42.06
C ASP A 97 -1.28 -19.36 -41.55
N GLN A 98 -1.59 -18.42 -42.45
CA GLN A 98 -2.40 -17.25 -42.11
C GLN A 98 -3.81 -17.72 -41.71
N LEU A 99 -4.20 -17.41 -40.48
CA LEU A 99 -5.58 -17.60 -40.02
C LEU A 99 -6.52 -16.72 -40.85
N THR A 100 -7.70 -17.23 -41.16
CA THR A 100 -8.77 -16.41 -41.72
C THR A 100 -9.29 -15.40 -40.69
N GLU A 101 -9.88 -14.27 -41.11
CA GLU A 101 -10.48 -13.31 -40.17
C GLU A 101 -11.53 -14.00 -39.26
N GLU A 102 -12.32 -14.94 -39.79
CA GLU A 102 -13.29 -15.71 -39.00
C GLU A 102 -12.62 -16.55 -37.90
N GLU A 103 -11.51 -17.22 -38.20
CA GLU A 103 -10.75 -17.96 -37.19
C GLU A 103 -10.10 -17.04 -36.15
N MET A 104 -9.57 -15.87 -36.56
CA MET A 104 -9.03 -14.86 -35.63
C MET A 104 -10.10 -14.42 -34.62
N HIS A 105 -11.29 -14.08 -35.11
CA HIS A 105 -12.42 -13.71 -34.28
C HIS A 105 -12.89 -14.85 -33.37
N ALA A 106 -12.85 -16.10 -33.85
CA ALA A 106 -13.19 -17.28 -33.05
C ALA A 106 -12.22 -17.51 -31.88
N GLU A 107 -10.91 -17.36 -32.11
CA GLU A 107 -9.88 -17.41 -31.06
C GLU A 107 -10.14 -16.36 -29.98
N MET A 108 -10.36 -15.11 -30.39
CA MET A 108 -10.64 -14.00 -29.47
C MET A 108 -11.94 -14.22 -28.68
N CYS A 109 -13.05 -14.55 -29.33
CA CYS A 109 -14.33 -14.78 -28.66
C CYS A 109 -14.26 -15.98 -27.71
N TYR A 110 -13.50 -17.02 -28.07
CA TYR A 110 -13.24 -18.16 -27.19
C TYR A 110 -12.44 -17.74 -25.94
N ALA A 111 -11.39 -16.94 -26.10
CA ALA A 111 -10.59 -16.43 -24.98
C ALA A 111 -11.41 -15.56 -24.02
N GLU A 112 -12.30 -14.71 -24.54
CA GLU A 112 -13.22 -13.88 -23.74
C GLU A 112 -14.21 -14.72 -22.95
N CYS A 113 -14.90 -15.65 -23.62
CA CYS A 113 -15.87 -16.51 -22.95
C CYS A 113 -15.20 -17.40 -21.90
N LEU A 114 -13.97 -17.87 -22.17
CA LEU A 114 -13.18 -18.65 -21.22
C LEU A 114 -12.83 -17.84 -19.96
N LEU A 115 -12.50 -16.57 -20.13
CA LEU A 115 -12.16 -15.65 -19.04
C LEU A 115 -13.38 -15.35 -18.17
N GLN A 116 -14.52 -14.98 -18.78
CA GLN A 116 -15.75 -14.71 -18.04
C GLN A 116 -16.24 -15.96 -17.27
N LYS A 117 -16.11 -17.13 -17.88
CA LYS A 117 -16.45 -18.40 -17.23
C LYS A 117 -15.55 -18.69 -16.04
N ALA A 118 -14.25 -18.46 -16.18
CA ALA A 118 -13.31 -18.62 -15.09
C ALA A 118 -13.64 -17.68 -13.92
N ALA A 119 -14.01 -16.43 -14.22
CA ALA A 119 -14.41 -15.46 -13.21
C ALA A 119 -15.66 -15.92 -12.43
N LEU A 120 -16.72 -16.36 -13.11
CA LEU A 120 -17.93 -16.89 -12.45
C LEU A 120 -17.65 -18.15 -11.61
N MET A 121 -16.78 -19.05 -12.09
CA MET A 121 -16.39 -20.23 -11.33
C MET A 121 -15.64 -19.91 -10.02
N LEU A 122 -14.92 -18.78 -9.97
CA LEU A 122 -14.26 -18.30 -8.75
C LEU A 122 -15.26 -17.71 -7.74
N VAL A 123 -16.41 -17.23 -8.22
CA VAL A 123 -17.48 -16.66 -7.40
C VAL A 123 -18.42 -17.73 -6.83
N GLN A 124 -18.61 -18.83 -7.56
CA GLN A 124 -19.62 -19.85 -7.27
C GLN A 124 -19.38 -20.68 -5.98
N ASP A 125 -18.12 -20.93 -5.59
CA ASP A 125 -17.81 -21.74 -4.38
C ASP A 125 -16.33 -21.65 -3.97
N GLU A 126 -16.04 -21.69 -2.67
CA GLU A 126 -14.69 -21.66 -2.06
C GLU A 126 -13.85 -22.94 -2.30
N ASN A 127 -14.32 -23.87 -3.13
CA ASN A 127 -13.63 -25.13 -3.37
C ASN A 127 -12.31 -24.91 -4.14
N MET A 128 -11.20 -25.28 -3.49
CA MET A 128 -9.82 -25.23 -4.03
C MET A 128 -9.71 -25.80 -5.47
N ILE A 129 -10.50 -26.83 -5.81
CA ILE A 129 -10.48 -27.44 -7.16
C ILE A 129 -11.04 -26.49 -8.22
N ASN A 130 -12.13 -25.78 -7.91
CA ASN A 130 -12.71 -24.80 -8.84
C ASN A 130 -11.80 -23.58 -8.99
N PHE A 131 -11.14 -23.17 -7.91
CA PHE A 131 -10.10 -22.15 -7.94
C PHE A 131 -8.93 -22.51 -8.87
N LEU A 132 -8.38 -23.72 -8.75
CA LEU A 132 -7.31 -24.22 -9.63
C LEU A 132 -7.76 -24.31 -11.10
N LYS A 133 -8.96 -24.84 -11.35
CA LYS A 133 -9.54 -24.90 -12.70
C LYS A 133 -9.75 -23.50 -13.30
N GLY A 134 -10.20 -22.55 -12.49
CA GLY A 134 -10.33 -21.13 -12.86
C GLY A 134 -9.00 -20.54 -13.27
N GLY A 135 -7.95 -20.71 -12.44
CA GLY A 135 -6.60 -20.24 -12.74
C GLY A 135 -6.02 -20.79 -14.05
N ILE A 136 -6.20 -22.09 -14.33
CA ILE A 136 -5.78 -22.70 -15.60
C ILE A 136 -6.48 -22.04 -16.79
N LYS A 137 -7.79 -21.80 -16.69
CA LYS A 137 -8.58 -21.16 -17.75
C LYS A 137 -8.16 -19.71 -18.01
N ILE A 138 -7.89 -18.95 -16.95
CA ILE A 138 -7.34 -17.59 -17.06
C ILE A 138 -6.01 -17.61 -17.82
N ARG A 139 -5.12 -18.58 -17.51
CA ARG A 139 -3.84 -18.75 -18.21
C ARG A 139 -4.03 -19.08 -19.69
N THR A 140 -4.92 -20.03 -20.01
CA THR A 140 -5.23 -20.36 -21.39
C THR A 140 -5.76 -19.15 -22.16
N SER A 141 -6.67 -18.37 -21.57
CA SER A 141 -7.19 -17.14 -22.17
C SER A 141 -6.06 -16.13 -22.44
N TYR A 142 -5.18 -15.90 -21.46
CA TYR A 142 -4.03 -15.00 -21.63
C TYR A 142 -3.09 -15.42 -22.77
N ASN A 143 -2.81 -16.72 -22.89
CA ASN A 143 -1.97 -17.24 -23.98
C ASN A 143 -2.60 -17.04 -25.35
N ILE A 144 -3.91 -17.31 -25.50
CA ILE A 144 -4.62 -17.08 -26.77
C ILE A 144 -4.57 -15.60 -27.13
N TYR A 145 -4.77 -14.70 -26.17
CA TYR A 145 -4.63 -13.27 -26.42
C TYR A 145 -3.21 -12.87 -26.85
N LYS A 146 -2.16 -13.50 -26.29
CA LYS A 146 -0.78 -13.28 -26.70
C LYS A 146 -0.53 -13.71 -28.14
N GLU A 147 -1.08 -14.85 -28.54
CA GLU A 147 -1.04 -15.31 -29.94
C GLU A 147 -1.78 -14.34 -30.86
N CYS A 148 -2.97 -13.88 -30.46
CA CYS A 148 -3.73 -12.86 -31.19
C CYS A 148 -2.97 -11.53 -31.31
N GLN A 149 -2.24 -11.12 -30.25
CA GLN A 149 -1.39 -9.93 -30.27
C GLN A 149 -0.29 -10.03 -31.31
N GLN A 150 0.38 -11.19 -31.41
CA GLN A 150 1.42 -11.43 -32.42
C GLN A 150 0.84 -11.34 -33.84
N ILE A 151 -0.37 -11.84 -34.07
CA ILE A 151 -1.06 -11.71 -35.36
C ILE A 151 -1.30 -10.23 -35.71
N VAL A 152 -1.75 -9.43 -34.74
CA VAL A 152 -1.94 -7.98 -34.92
C VAL A 152 -0.64 -7.29 -35.28
N GLU A 153 0.45 -7.61 -34.60
CA GLU A 153 1.79 -7.04 -34.84
C GLU A 153 2.33 -7.41 -36.23
N MET A 154 2.11 -8.65 -36.69
CA MET A 154 2.54 -9.10 -38.02
C MET A 154 1.73 -8.47 -39.17
N THR A 155 0.47 -8.11 -38.92
CA THR A 155 -0.46 -7.62 -39.95
C THR A 155 -0.45 -6.08 -40.07
N HIS A 156 0.39 -5.39 -39.28
CA HIS A 156 0.39 -3.92 -39.12
C HIS A 156 0.55 -3.13 -40.44
N ASN A 157 1.07 -3.73 -41.52
CA ASN A 157 1.34 -3.07 -42.79
C ASN A 157 0.27 -3.27 -43.89
N HIS A 158 -0.85 -3.94 -43.60
CA HIS A 158 -1.92 -4.17 -44.59
C HIS A 158 -3.11 -3.23 -44.40
N VAL A 159 -3.90 -3.02 -45.48
CA VAL A 159 -5.16 -2.27 -45.44
C VAL A 159 -6.11 -2.98 -44.47
N LYS A 160 -6.49 -2.29 -43.39
CA LYS A 160 -7.36 -2.84 -42.35
C LYS A 160 -8.81 -2.78 -42.80
N THR A 161 -9.49 -3.92 -42.80
CA THR A 161 -10.95 -4.01 -42.97
C THR A 161 -11.66 -3.56 -41.69
N ASP A 162 -12.94 -3.17 -41.77
CA ASP A 162 -13.74 -2.85 -40.58
C ASP A 162 -13.84 -4.05 -39.63
N VAL A 163 -13.93 -5.25 -40.18
CA VAL A 163 -13.97 -6.52 -39.43
C VAL A 163 -12.65 -6.74 -38.69
N TYR A 164 -11.51 -6.56 -39.37
CA TYR A 164 -10.20 -6.63 -38.72
C TYR A 164 -10.04 -5.60 -37.60
N SER A 165 -10.58 -4.38 -37.77
CA SER A 165 -10.57 -3.36 -36.72
C SER A 165 -11.31 -3.81 -35.44
N GLN A 166 -12.38 -4.59 -35.59
CA GLN A 166 -13.12 -5.20 -34.47
C GLN A 166 -12.27 -6.24 -33.73
N PHE A 167 -11.48 -7.04 -34.45
CA PHE A 167 -10.53 -7.98 -33.86
C PHE A 167 -9.40 -7.24 -33.12
N GLU A 168 -8.76 -6.27 -33.77
CA GLU A 168 -7.68 -5.47 -33.17
C GLU A 168 -8.15 -4.78 -31.88
N GLY A 169 -9.34 -4.17 -31.90
CA GLY A 169 -9.94 -3.54 -30.72
C GLY A 169 -10.14 -4.51 -29.55
N GLY A 170 -10.49 -5.78 -29.83
CA GLY A 170 -10.65 -6.78 -28.78
C GLY A 170 -9.36 -7.37 -28.26
N VAL A 171 -8.35 -7.55 -29.10
CA VAL A 171 -7.01 -7.91 -28.65
C VAL A 171 -6.45 -6.83 -27.73
N LYS A 172 -6.65 -5.54 -28.07
CA LYS A 172 -6.29 -4.39 -27.25
C LYS A 172 -7.00 -4.39 -25.89
N LEU A 173 -8.30 -4.67 -25.84
CA LEU A 173 -9.05 -4.84 -24.60
C LEU A 173 -8.43 -5.95 -23.73
N GLY A 174 -8.27 -7.16 -24.30
CA GLY A 174 -7.81 -8.33 -23.57
C GLY A 174 -6.40 -8.16 -23.00
N ILE A 175 -5.42 -7.87 -23.86
CA ILE A 175 -4.03 -7.68 -23.42
C ILE A 175 -3.91 -6.48 -22.48
N GLY A 176 -4.63 -5.40 -22.78
CA GLY A 176 -4.66 -4.20 -21.95
C GLY A 176 -5.16 -4.48 -20.53
N ALA A 177 -6.30 -5.16 -20.42
CA ALA A 177 -6.89 -5.55 -19.14
C ALA A 177 -6.00 -6.54 -18.37
N PHE A 178 -5.45 -7.57 -19.01
CA PHE A 178 -4.54 -8.52 -18.36
C PHE A 178 -3.29 -7.83 -17.79
N ASN A 179 -2.62 -7.00 -18.59
CA ASN A 179 -1.43 -6.28 -18.16
C ASN A 179 -1.73 -5.32 -17.00
N LEU A 180 -2.86 -4.60 -17.08
CA LEU A 180 -3.28 -3.70 -16.03
C LEU A 180 -3.58 -4.47 -14.74
N MET A 181 -4.42 -5.50 -14.79
CA MET A 181 -4.82 -6.31 -13.62
C MET A 181 -3.62 -7.00 -12.97
N LEU A 182 -2.72 -7.60 -13.75
CA LEU A 182 -1.51 -8.23 -13.22
C LEU A 182 -0.58 -7.19 -12.57
N SER A 183 -0.50 -5.97 -13.12
CA SER A 183 0.30 -4.89 -12.52
C SER A 183 -0.22 -4.38 -11.17
N LEU A 184 -1.45 -4.70 -10.80
CA LEU A 184 -2.03 -4.34 -9.50
C LEU A 184 -1.65 -5.33 -8.40
N LEU A 185 -1.13 -6.51 -8.76
CA LEU A 185 -0.75 -7.53 -7.78
C LEU A 185 0.53 -7.12 -7.03
N PRO A 186 0.64 -7.47 -5.73
CA PRO A 186 1.88 -7.31 -4.98
C PRO A 186 3.09 -7.96 -5.68
N SER A 187 4.26 -7.34 -5.62
CA SER A 187 5.48 -7.78 -6.31
C SER A 187 5.98 -9.19 -5.95
N ARG A 188 5.56 -9.74 -4.81
CA ARG A 188 5.83 -11.14 -4.44
C ARG A 188 4.94 -12.12 -5.22
N ILE A 189 3.67 -11.77 -5.40
CA ILE A 189 2.70 -12.59 -6.14
C ILE A 189 3.01 -12.51 -7.63
N LEU A 190 3.30 -11.30 -8.14
CA LEU A 190 3.65 -11.10 -9.55
C LEU A 190 4.86 -11.97 -9.94
N ARG A 191 5.93 -11.99 -9.13
CA ARG A 191 7.10 -12.84 -9.38
C ARG A 191 6.79 -14.35 -9.46
N LEU A 192 5.84 -14.83 -8.66
CA LEU A 192 5.40 -16.23 -8.73
C LEU A 192 4.63 -16.52 -10.01
N LEU A 193 3.82 -15.57 -10.47
CA LEU A 193 3.04 -15.69 -11.71
C LEU A 193 3.91 -15.54 -12.96
N GLU A 194 4.96 -14.70 -12.91
CA GLU A 194 5.99 -14.55 -13.95
C GLU A 194 6.71 -15.86 -14.24
N PHE A 195 7.02 -16.65 -13.21
CA PHE A 195 7.60 -17.98 -13.38
C PHE A 195 6.72 -18.92 -14.21
N ILE A 196 5.39 -18.72 -14.19
CA ILE A 196 4.40 -19.54 -14.91
C ILE A 196 4.02 -18.91 -16.27
N GLY A 197 4.60 -17.75 -16.60
CA GLY A 197 4.46 -17.08 -17.90
C GLY A 197 3.48 -15.90 -17.93
N PHE A 198 2.98 -15.44 -16.77
CA PHE A 198 2.19 -14.21 -16.69
C PHE A 198 3.09 -13.01 -16.45
N SER A 199 2.97 -11.96 -17.25
CA SER A 199 3.67 -10.70 -17.01
C SER A 199 2.68 -9.55 -17.05
N GLY A 200 2.87 -8.57 -16.16
CA GLY A 200 2.00 -7.41 -16.05
C GLY A 200 2.79 -6.12 -16.20
N ASN A 201 2.55 -5.37 -17.28
CA ASN A 201 3.10 -4.03 -17.48
C ASN A 201 1.98 -2.99 -17.46
N ARG A 202 1.95 -2.15 -16.43
CA ARG A 202 0.90 -1.14 -16.24
C ARG A 202 0.80 -0.14 -17.39
N GLU A 203 1.93 0.37 -17.86
CA GLU A 203 1.97 1.40 -18.91
C GLU A 203 1.47 0.84 -20.24
N MET A 204 1.94 -0.37 -20.58
CA MET A 204 1.44 -1.11 -21.74
C MET A 204 -0.07 -1.38 -21.62
N GLY A 205 -0.51 -1.82 -20.44
CA GLY A 205 -1.93 -2.08 -20.16
C GLY A 205 -2.81 -0.85 -20.40
N LEU A 206 -2.39 0.31 -19.86
CA LEU A 206 -3.11 1.57 -20.05
C LEU A 206 -3.05 2.08 -21.49
N SER A 207 -1.92 1.92 -22.20
CA SER A 207 -1.79 2.32 -23.61
C SER A 207 -2.75 1.53 -24.49
N MET A 208 -2.74 0.20 -24.38
CA MET A 208 -3.59 -0.67 -25.21
C MET A 208 -5.07 -0.44 -24.93
N LEU A 209 -5.48 -0.22 -23.67
CA LEU A 209 -6.86 0.13 -23.35
C LEU A 209 -7.28 1.48 -23.95
N ARG A 210 -6.41 2.49 -23.92
CA ARG A 210 -6.70 3.81 -24.53
C ARG A 210 -6.81 3.71 -26.04
N GLU A 211 -5.90 2.99 -26.69
CA GLU A 211 -5.99 2.73 -28.11
C GLU A 211 -7.26 1.95 -28.46
N GLY A 212 -7.57 0.88 -27.72
CA GLY A 212 -8.79 0.09 -27.91
C GLY A 212 -10.07 0.89 -27.70
N ALA A 213 -10.06 1.87 -26.80
CA ALA A 213 -11.16 2.82 -26.60
C ALA A 213 -11.35 3.80 -27.77
N SER A 214 -10.27 4.12 -28.50
CA SER A 214 -10.31 5.01 -29.66
C SER A 214 -10.71 4.32 -30.97
N VAL A 215 -10.64 2.99 -31.03
CA VAL A 215 -11.04 2.20 -32.20
C VAL A 215 -12.56 2.08 -32.24
N HIS A 216 -13.18 2.22 -33.42
CA HIS A 216 -14.60 1.93 -33.63
C HIS A 216 -14.89 0.43 -33.55
N SER A 217 -14.88 -0.11 -32.33
CA SER A 217 -15.16 -1.52 -32.05
C SER A 217 -16.24 -1.70 -30.98
N LEU A 218 -16.92 -2.85 -31.01
CA LEU A 218 -17.87 -3.27 -29.98
C LEU A 218 -17.23 -3.25 -28.57
N ARG A 219 -15.91 -3.43 -28.49
CA ARG A 219 -15.14 -3.53 -27.25
C ARG A 219 -14.60 -2.20 -26.75
N ALA A 220 -14.74 -1.12 -27.52
CA ALA A 220 -14.30 0.22 -27.11
C ALA A 220 -14.97 0.67 -25.80
N VAL A 221 -16.26 0.40 -25.64
CA VAL A 221 -17.00 0.71 -24.41
C VAL A 221 -16.42 -0.04 -23.21
N LEU A 222 -16.05 -1.32 -23.37
CA LEU A 222 -15.44 -2.11 -22.31
C LEU A 222 -14.03 -1.61 -21.95
N CYS A 223 -13.26 -1.13 -22.93
CA CYS A 223 -11.99 -0.46 -22.67
C CYS A 223 -12.19 0.80 -21.82
N VAL A 224 -13.17 1.64 -22.17
CA VAL A 224 -13.53 2.84 -21.41
C VAL A 224 -13.97 2.48 -19.99
N LEU A 225 -14.85 1.50 -19.80
CA LEU A 225 -15.29 1.05 -18.48
C LEU A 225 -14.13 0.51 -17.63
N THR A 226 -13.20 -0.24 -18.23
CA THR A 226 -12.01 -0.76 -17.54
C THR A 226 -11.09 0.38 -17.09
N LEU A 227 -10.87 1.38 -17.95
CA LEU A 227 -10.10 2.59 -17.62
C LEU A 227 -10.77 3.40 -16.51
N LEU A 228 -12.10 3.58 -16.58
CA LEU A 228 -12.87 4.30 -15.56
C LEU A 228 -12.80 3.59 -14.21
N MET A 229 -12.92 2.27 -14.17
CA MET A 229 -12.79 1.50 -12.92
C MET A 229 -11.41 1.70 -12.30
N TYR A 230 -10.34 1.56 -13.09
CA TYR A 230 -8.98 1.79 -12.62
C TYR A 230 -8.77 3.23 -12.11
N GLN A 231 -9.17 4.23 -12.89
CA GLN A 231 -8.98 5.63 -12.51
C GLN A 231 -9.79 5.97 -11.25
N THR A 232 -11.06 5.58 -11.20
CA THR A 232 -11.97 6.01 -10.12
C THR A 232 -11.72 5.25 -8.83
N TYR A 233 -11.63 3.92 -8.89
CA TYR A 233 -11.55 3.11 -7.69
C TYR A 233 -10.11 2.94 -7.19
N ILE A 234 -9.18 2.65 -8.10
CA ILE A 234 -7.81 2.31 -7.72
C ILE A 234 -6.95 3.56 -7.51
N THR A 235 -7.12 4.62 -8.31
CA THR A 235 -6.26 5.82 -8.17
C THR A 235 -6.80 6.87 -7.20
N VAL A 236 -8.13 6.95 -7.02
CA VAL A 236 -8.78 8.00 -6.19
C VAL A 236 -9.33 7.46 -4.86
N GLY A 237 -9.38 6.14 -4.64
CA GLY A 237 -9.83 5.57 -3.38
C GLY A 237 -9.02 6.06 -2.17
N SER A 238 -9.70 6.66 -1.19
CA SER A 238 -9.06 7.31 -0.02
C SER A 238 -8.13 6.38 0.77
N LEU A 239 -8.52 5.11 0.98
CA LEU A 239 -7.66 4.12 1.62
C LEU A 239 -6.38 3.84 0.82
N ILE A 240 -6.49 3.74 -0.51
CA ILE A 240 -5.34 3.49 -1.39
C ILE A 240 -4.41 4.69 -1.39
N LEU A 241 -4.96 5.91 -1.46
CA LEU A 241 -4.20 7.16 -1.35
C LEU A 241 -3.45 7.22 -0.01
N PHE A 242 -4.13 6.93 1.11
CA PHE A 242 -3.53 6.90 2.45
C PHE A 242 -2.36 5.91 2.53
N TYR A 243 -2.56 4.65 2.10
CA TYR A 243 -1.49 3.65 2.15
C TYR A 243 -0.34 3.96 1.19
N THR A 244 -0.64 4.55 0.02
CA THR A 244 0.39 5.01 -0.92
C THR A 244 1.24 6.11 -0.29
N ALA A 245 0.61 7.09 0.34
CA ALA A 245 1.29 8.17 1.06
C ALA A 245 2.12 7.62 2.23
N ARG A 246 1.58 6.66 3.00
CA ARG A 246 2.29 6.01 4.11
C ARG A 246 3.54 5.26 3.64
N ILE A 247 3.47 4.54 2.53
CA ILE A 247 4.65 3.86 1.94
C ILE A 247 5.71 4.88 1.55
N ARG A 248 5.33 6.03 1.00
CA ARG A 248 6.26 7.13 0.67
C ARG A 248 6.95 7.68 1.93
N ILE A 249 6.21 7.91 3.02
CA ILE A 249 6.82 8.28 4.32
C ILE A 249 7.84 7.23 4.77
N LEU A 250 7.50 5.95 4.74
CA LEU A 250 8.41 4.88 5.19
C LEU A 250 9.68 4.77 4.34
N LYS A 251 9.64 5.28 3.09
CA LYS A 251 10.80 5.41 2.20
C LYS A 251 11.59 6.72 2.40
N GLY A 252 11.11 7.63 3.25
CA GLY A 252 11.68 8.96 3.47
C GLY A 252 11.20 10.03 2.49
N GLN A 253 10.36 9.70 1.51
CA GLN A 253 9.90 10.63 0.47
C GLN A 253 8.81 11.58 0.99
N PHE A 254 9.20 12.52 1.85
CA PHE A 254 8.28 13.33 2.65
C PHE A 254 7.40 14.27 1.82
N GLU A 255 7.95 15.05 0.91
CA GLU A 255 7.22 16.03 0.08
C GLU A 255 6.18 15.31 -0.79
N SER A 256 6.60 14.21 -1.42
CA SER A 256 5.74 13.37 -2.25
C SER A 256 4.66 12.64 -1.44
N ALA A 257 4.93 12.33 -0.17
CA ALA A 257 3.94 11.77 0.73
C ALA A 257 2.91 12.81 1.17
N GLN A 258 3.35 14.04 1.48
CA GLN A 258 2.49 15.15 1.89
C GLN A 258 1.44 15.44 0.83
N GLN A 259 1.85 15.61 -0.43
CA GLN A 259 0.93 15.81 -1.55
C GLN A 259 -0.13 14.69 -1.62
N LYS A 260 0.28 13.44 -1.40
CA LYS A 260 -0.63 12.29 -1.51
C LYS A 260 -1.60 12.18 -0.32
N PHE A 261 -1.20 12.64 0.87
CA PHE A 261 -2.13 12.78 2.00
C PHE A 261 -3.12 13.93 1.77
N GLU A 262 -2.70 15.05 1.18
CA GLU A 262 -3.60 16.15 0.81
C GLU A 262 -4.62 15.70 -0.24
N GLU A 263 -4.19 14.94 -1.25
CA GLU A 263 -5.11 14.29 -2.21
C GLU A 263 -6.09 13.34 -1.50
N CYS A 264 -5.63 12.55 -0.53
CA CYS A 264 -6.49 11.66 0.28
C CYS A 264 -7.58 12.43 1.05
N ILE A 265 -7.20 13.58 1.64
CA ILE A 265 -8.14 14.46 2.35
C ILE A 265 -9.15 15.07 1.36
N ALA A 266 -8.70 15.49 0.17
CA ALA A 266 -9.56 16.06 -0.85
C ALA A 266 -10.54 15.05 -1.46
N ALA A 267 -10.16 13.76 -1.52
CA ALA A 267 -10.93 12.71 -2.18
C ALA A 267 -12.28 12.38 -1.50
N GLN A 268 -12.46 12.71 -0.21
CA GLN A 268 -13.71 12.45 0.52
C GLN A 268 -13.88 13.42 1.69
N GLN A 269 -15.12 13.72 2.09
CA GLN A 269 -15.42 14.57 3.27
C GLN A 269 -16.36 13.93 4.30
N GLU A 270 -16.89 12.74 4.02
CA GLU A 270 -17.85 12.06 4.89
C GLU A 270 -17.20 11.50 6.15
N TRP A 271 -16.03 10.87 6.02
CA TRP A 271 -15.35 10.18 7.13
C TRP A 271 -14.15 11.00 7.58
N ARG A 272 -14.39 11.93 8.51
CA ARG A 272 -13.35 12.77 9.14
C ARG A 272 -12.23 11.97 9.80
N GLN A 273 -12.50 10.74 10.23
CA GLN A 273 -11.51 9.85 10.82
C GLN A 273 -10.36 9.54 9.86
N ILE A 274 -10.62 9.44 8.56
CA ILE A 274 -9.56 9.24 7.55
C ILE A 274 -8.71 10.53 7.44
N HIS A 275 -9.32 11.71 7.54
CA HIS A 275 -8.57 12.97 7.60
C HIS A 275 -7.68 13.02 8.84
N HIS A 276 -8.19 12.58 10.00
CA HIS A 276 -7.41 12.54 11.23
C HIS A 276 -6.20 11.60 11.12
N LEU A 277 -6.34 10.45 10.45
CA LEU A 277 -5.19 9.60 10.12
C LEU A 277 -4.18 10.32 9.23
N CYS A 278 -4.65 11.07 8.22
CA CYS A 278 -3.76 11.88 7.37
C CYS A 278 -3.08 13.00 8.15
N TYR A 279 -3.80 13.73 9.01
CA TYR A 279 -3.24 14.79 9.86
C TYR A 279 -2.15 14.25 10.79
N TRP A 280 -2.34 13.06 11.35
CA TRP A 280 -1.33 12.39 12.17
C TRP A 280 -0.03 12.13 11.38
N GLU A 281 -0.13 11.59 10.17
CA GLU A 281 1.03 11.30 9.34
C GLU A 281 1.69 12.57 8.77
N LEU A 282 0.89 13.59 8.40
CA LEU A 282 1.37 14.90 7.97
C LEU A 282 2.12 15.63 9.09
N MET A 283 1.60 15.61 10.32
CA MET A 283 2.28 16.16 11.51
C MET A 283 3.68 15.56 11.66
N TRP A 284 3.82 14.23 11.62
CA TRP A 284 5.12 13.57 11.69
C TRP A 284 6.02 13.91 10.51
N SER A 285 5.47 13.95 9.30
CA SER A 285 6.24 14.34 8.11
C SER A 285 6.88 15.71 8.26
N TYR A 286 6.15 16.69 8.81
CA TYR A 286 6.69 18.02 9.07
C TYR A 286 7.66 18.07 10.25
N ILE A 287 7.46 17.25 11.29
CA ILE A 287 8.44 17.07 12.38
C ILE A 287 9.77 16.56 11.85
N PHE A 288 9.77 15.57 10.95
CA PHE A 288 11.00 15.05 10.33
C PHE A 288 11.76 16.12 9.55
N GLN A 289 11.04 17.06 8.94
CA GLN A 289 11.59 18.22 8.24
C GLN A 289 11.94 19.41 9.15
N GLN A 290 11.67 19.31 10.46
CA GLN A 290 11.75 20.40 11.44
C GLN A 290 10.88 21.62 11.09
N ASN A 291 9.82 21.42 10.31
CA ASN A 291 8.82 22.45 10.05
C ASN A 291 7.78 22.45 11.19
N TRP A 292 8.19 22.98 12.34
CA TRP A 292 7.41 22.95 13.57
C TRP A 292 6.06 23.67 13.45
N LEU A 293 6.00 24.76 12.67
CA LEU A 293 4.76 25.52 12.49
C LEU A 293 3.69 24.73 11.72
N LYS A 294 4.06 24.07 10.61
CA LYS A 294 3.12 23.20 9.89
C LYS A 294 2.75 21.97 10.71
N ALA A 295 3.71 21.36 11.40
CA ALA A 295 3.44 20.23 12.30
C ALA A 295 2.41 20.63 13.39
N TYR A 296 2.57 21.82 13.96
CA TYR A 296 1.65 22.38 14.95
C TYR A 296 0.23 22.52 14.40
N GLN A 297 0.04 23.00 13.18
CA GLN A 297 -1.29 23.17 12.58
C GLN A 297 -2.06 21.85 12.55
N TYR A 298 -1.42 20.75 12.13
CA TYR A 298 -2.03 19.43 12.14
C TYR A 298 -2.25 18.87 13.55
N ALA A 299 -1.32 19.12 14.48
CA ALA A 299 -1.49 18.74 15.88
C ALA A 299 -2.69 19.46 16.53
N ASP A 300 -2.90 20.74 16.22
CA ASP A 300 -4.02 21.54 16.69
C ASP A 300 -5.36 21.07 16.10
N LEU A 301 -5.40 20.74 14.79
CA LEU A 301 -6.57 20.12 14.16
C LEU A 301 -6.94 18.79 14.84
N LEU A 302 -5.94 17.92 15.11
CA LEU A 302 -6.17 16.67 15.84
C LEU A 302 -6.71 16.90 17.25
N CYS A 303 -6.20 17.88 17.97
CA CYS A 303 -6.71 18.26 19.30
C CYS A 303 -8.17 18.72 19.24
N LYS A 304 -8.53 19.51 18.23
CA LYS A 304 -9.87 20.09 18.07
C LYS A 304 -10.91 19.07 17.61
N GLU A 305 -10.52 18.15 16.72
CA GLU A 305 -11.48 17.31 16.01
C GLU A 305 -11.50 15.84 16.44
N SER A 306 -10.37 15.26 16.87
CA SER A 306 -10.26 13.81 17.08
C SER A 306 -10.37 13.42 18.55
N ARG A 307 -11.29 12.51 18.89
CA ARG A 307 -11.48 12.01 20.27
C ARG A 307 -10.68 10.74 20.61
N TRP A 308 -9.88 10.23 19.67
CA TRP A 308 -9.25 8.91 19.76
C TRP A 308 -8.18 8.81 20.85
N SER A 309 -7.34 9.84 21.01
CA SER A 309 -6.31 9.89 22.06
C SER A 309 -5.98 11.34 22.40
N GLN A 310 -6.95 12.02 23.01
CA GLN A 310 -6.88 13.45 23.35
C GLN A 310 -5.65 13.79 24.19
N ALA A 311 -5.27 12.95 25.16
CA ALA A 311 -4.06 13.16 25.95
C ALA A 311 -2.79 13.17 25.08
N ILE A 312 -2.68 12.29 24.07
CA ILE A 312 -1.53 12.28 23.15
C ILE A 312 -1.54 13.49 22.25
N TYR A 313 -2.69 13.85 21.66
CA TYR A 313 -2.75 15.01 20.76
C TYR A 313 -2.38 16.29 21.49
N VAL A 314 -2.90 16.51 22.69
CA VAL A 314 -2.59 17.69 23.51
C VAL A 314 -1.14 17.71 23.96
N PHE A 315 -0.59 16.56 24.39
CA PHE A 315 0.83 16.46 24.72
C PHE A 315 1.71 16.75 23.50
N GLN A 316 1.38 16.19 22.34
CA GLN A 316 2.14 16.39 21.12
C GLN A 316 2.07 17.83 20.62
N LYS A 317 0.90 18.50 20.73
CA LYS A 317 0.75 19.94 20.47
C LYS A 317 1.72 20.75 21.33
N ALA A 318 1.73 20.53 22.65
CA ALA A 318 2.65 21.22 23.57
C ALA A 318 4.12 20.88 23.30
N ALA A 319 4.42 19.62 22.98
CA ALA A 319 5.76 19.16 22.64
C ALA A 319 6.30 19.83 21.37
N ILE A 320 5.47 20.01 20.33
CA ILE A 320 5.84 20.72 19.09
C ILE A 320 6.03 22.22 19.38
N LEU A 321 5.12 22.84 20.15
CA LEU A 321 5.27 24.25 20.54
C LEU A 321 6.57 24.51 21.32
N SER A 322 7.02 23.55 22.12
CA SER A 322 8.29 23.64 22.87
C SER A 322 9.53 23.61 21.97
N MET A 323 9.39 23.23 20.70
CA MET A 323 10.46 23.25 19.70
C MET A 323 10.51 24.57 18.90
N LEU A 324 9.47 25.42 19.02
CA LEU A 324 9.43 26.73 18.37
C LEU A 324 10.15 27.81 19.22
N PRO A 325 10.62 28.91 18.59
CA PRO A 325 11.06 30.09 19.33
C PRO A 325 9.96 30.63 20.25
N GLU A 326 10.30 31.05 21.47
CA GLU A 326 9.32 31.54 22.45
C GLU A 326 8.52 32.76 21.95
N GLU A 327 9.12 33.59 21.10
CA GLU A 327 8.46 34.74 20.47
C GLU A 327 7.33 34.32 19.52
N ASP A 328 7.53 33.25 18.75
CA ASP A 328 6.53 32.73 17.81
C ASP A 328 5.35 32.12 18.57
N VAL A 329 5.65 31.36 19.64
CA VAL A 329 4.61 30.79 20.52
C VAL A 329 3.75 31.88 21.14
N LYS A 330 4.37 32.97 21.62
CA LYS A 330 3.65 34.14 22.16
C LYS A 330 2.78 34.81 21.10
N ARG A 331 3.29 34.99 19.87
CA ARG A 331 2.53 35.56 18.75
C ARG A 331 1.29 34.73 18.40
N MET A 332 1.39 33.42 18.55
CA MET A 332 0.27 32.49 18.32
C MET A 332 -0.75 32.47 19.46
N GLY A 333 -0.46 33.13 20.59
CA GLY A 333 -1.35 33.18 21.76
C GLY A 333 -1.48 31.85 22.50
N GLU A 334 -0.52 30.94 22.33
CA GLU A 334 -0.54 29.62 22.97
C GLU A 334 0.25 29.63 24.29
N ASP A 335 -0.29 28.98 25.32
CA ASP A 335 0.37 28.79 26.62
C ASP A 335 0.79 27.32 26.78
N VAL A 336 2.07 27.05 26.52
CA VAL A 336 2.64 25.69 26.55
C VAL A 336 2.49 25.04 27.93
N GLU A 337 2.67 25.78 29.01
CA GLU A 337 2.56 25.25 30.36
C GLU A 337 1.11 24.85 30.67
N ALA A 338 0.16 25.71 30.33
CA ALA A 338 -1.26 25.41 30.50
C ALA A 338 -1.70 24.20 29.67
N ILE A 339 -1.18 24.05 28.44
CA ILE A 339 -1.48 22.88 27.60
C ILE A 339 -0.92 21.60 28.23
N PHE A 340 0.32 21.59 28.74
CA PHE A 340 0.86 20.42 29.44
C PHE A 340 0.06 20.07 30.70
N ARG A 341 -0.34 21.06 31.51
CA ARG A 341 -1.16 20.84 32.73
C ARG A 341 -2.50 20.15 32.41
N ARG A 342 -3.07 20.35 31.22
CA ARG A 342 -4.33 19.71 30.80
C ARG A 342 -4.20 18.22 30.47
N VAL A 343 -3.00 17.72 30.18
CA VAL A 343 -2.79 16.34 29.68
C VAL A 343 -3.28 15.29 30.68
N GLU A 344 -3.08 15.49 31.99
CA GLU A 344 -3.48 14.53 33.02
C GLU A 344 -5.00 14.28 33.06
N GLY A 345 -5.79 15.34 32.88
CA GLY A 345 -7.25 15.28 32.87
C GLY A 345 -7.85 14.62 31.62
N LEU A 346 -7.06 14.44 30.55
CA LEU A 346 -7.53 13.91 29.26
C LEU A 346 -7.25 12.42 29.07
N LYS A 347 -6.58 11.78 30.03
CA LYS A 347 -6.19 10.36 29.97
C LYS A 347 -7.42 9.46 29.96
N GLN A 348 -7.51 8.61 28.95
CA GLN A 348 -8.59 7.64 28.80
C GLN A 348 -8.22 6.29 29.44
N ARG A 349 -9.26 5.51 29.76
CA ARG A 349 -9.13 4.12 30.18
C ARG A 349 -9.88 3.25 29.19
N PHE A 350 -9.22 2.24 28.66
CA PHE A 350 -9.83 1.23 27.80
C PHE A 350 -9.86 -0.10 28.57
N ALA A 351 -11.04 -0.69 28.74
CA ALA A 351 -11.24 -1.90 29.55
C ALA A 351 -10.57 -1.82 30.94
N GLY A 352 -10.72 -0.68 31.62
CA GLY A 352 -10.15 -0.42 32.95
C GLY A 352 -8.64 -0.12 32.98
N LYS A 353 -7.89 -0.32 31.88
CA LYS A 353 -6.45 -0.04 31.77
C LYS A 353 -6.22 1.25 30.99
N SER A 354 -5.36 2.15 31.48
CA SER A 354 -4.97 3.32 30.66
C SER A 354 -3.97 2.92 29.57
N ILE A 355 -4.06 3.59 28.43
CA ILE A 355 -3.19 3.37 27.26
C ILE A 355 -1.73 3.68 27.65
N PRO A 356 -0.76 2.79 27.38
CA PRO A 356 0.63 2.98 27.83
C PRO A 356 1.27 4.30 27.40
N THR A 357 1.01 4.74 26.16
CA THR A 357 1.51 6.01 25.62
C THR A 357 0.90 7.21 26.33
N GLU A 358 -0.39 7.17 26.67
CA GLU A 358 -1.02 8.24 27.47
C GLU A 358 -0.47 8.29 28.88
N LYS A 359 -0.22 7.13 29.52
CA LYS A 359 0.47 7.08 30.82
C LYS A 359 1.88 7.68 30.75
N PHE A 360 2.57 7.51 29.62
CA PHE A 360 3.88 8.12 29.40
C PHE A 360 3.76 9.64 29.28
N ALA A 361 2.90 10.13 28.38
CA ALA A 361 2.64 11.56 28.20
C ALA A 361 2.24 12.26 29.51
N VAL A 362 1.32 11.65 30.28
CA VAL A 362 0.91 12.18 31.60
C VAL A 362 2.07 12.22 32.58
N ARG A 363 2.92 11.19 32.63
CA ARG A 363 4.10 11.18 33.51
C ARG A 363 5.07 12.30 33.18
N LYS A 364 5.35 12.54 31.89
CA LYS A 364 6.21 13.65 31.45
C LYS A 364 5.58 15.01 31.75
N ALA A 365 4.27 15.16 31.52
CA ALA A 365 3.54 16.41 31.76
C ALA A 365 3.48 16.82 33.24
N ARG A 366 3.66 15.91 34.20
CA ARG A 366 3.67 16.23 35.64
C ARG A 366 4.71 17.26 36.05
N ARG A 367 5.81 17.41 35.29
CA ARG A 367 6.81 18.46 35.54
C ARG A 367 6.19 19.88 35.49
N TYR A 368 5.05 20.04 34.82
CA TYR A 368 4.33 21.31 34.67
C TYR A 368 3.29 21.59 35.77
N ASN A 369 3.05 20.65 36.70
CA ASN A 369 2.10 20.85 37.79
C ASN A 369 2.62 21.79 38.89
N SER A 370 3.94 22.02 38.94
CA SER A 370 4.56 23.00 39.84
C SER A 370 4.29 24.44 39.38
N PRO A 371 4.18 25.42 40.30
CA PRO A 371 4.16 26.84 39.97
C PRO A 371 5.40 27.32 39.19
N ASN A 372 6.56 26.70 39.46
CA ASN A 372 7.81 26.93 38.73
C ASN A 372 8.22 25.62 38.07
N PRO A 373 7.72 25.32 36.87
CA PRO A 373 7.93 24.03 36.24
C PRO A 373 9.31 23.90 35.59
N VAL A 374 9.90 22.71 35.68
CA VAL A 374 11.12 22.37 34.92
C VAL A 374 10.70 21.91 33.53
N LYS A 375 11.01 22.70 32.51
CA LYS A 375 10.66 22.42 31.10
C LYS A 375 11.30 21.12 30.62
N LEU A 376 10.56 20.37 29.79
CA LEU A 376 11.06 19.14 29.16
C LEU A 376 12.12 19.46 28.09
N VAL A 377 13.19 18.67 28.03
CA VAL A 377 14.17 18.75 26.94
C VAL A 377 13.70 17.95 25.72
N LEU A 378 13.66 18.60 24.55
CA LEU A 378 13.33 17.97 23.25
C LEU A 378 12.09 17.05 23.25
N PRO A 379 10.94 17.45 23.85
CA PRO A 379 9.79 16.56 24.04
C PRO A 379 9.23 16.01 22.72
N SER A 380 9.31 16.76 21.61
CA SER A 380 8.87 16.27 20.30
C SER A 380 9.77 15.16 19.75
N LEU A 381 11.08 15.21 20.02
CA LEU A 381 12.03 14.18 19.56
C LEU A 381 11.97 12.93 20.45
N GLU A 382 11.71 13.09 21.74
CA GLU A 382 11.41 11.98 22.64
C GLU A 382 10.19 11.20 22.14
N MET A 383 9.11 11.89 21.78
CA MET A 383 7.93 11.26 21.18
C MET A 383 8.20 10.67 19.80
N MET A 384 9.06 11.31 19.00
CA MET A 384 9.52 10.76 17.73
C MET A 384 10.21 9.41 17.93
N TYR A 385 11.05 9.28 18.97
CA TYR A 385 11.67 8.00 19.32
C TYR A 385 10.63 6.96 19.75
N VAL A 386 9.70 7.33 20.63
CA VAL A 386 8.61 6.46 21.05
C VAL A 386 7.87 5.90 19.82
N TRP A 387 7.61 6.72 18.80
CA TRP A 387 6.93 6.30 17.57
C TRP A 387 7.83 5.68 16.49
N ASN A 388 9.07 5.32 16.83
CA ASN A 388 10.05 4.72 15.89
C ASN A 388 10.37 5.64 14.69
N GLY A 389 10.25 6.95 14.87
CA GLY A 389 10.44 7.94 13.82
C GLY A 389 11.89 8.07 13.33
N PHE A 390 12.89 7.83 14.20
CA PHE A 390 14.31 7.87 13.80
C PHE A 390 14.67 6.84 12.72
N ALA A 391 13.97 5.70 12.66
CA ALA A 391 14.16 4.71 11.60
C ALA A 391 13.71 5.20 10.22
N ILE A 392 12.74 6.12 10.20
CA ILE A 392 12.25 6.79 8.99
C ILE A 392 13.17 7.96 8.64
N LEU A 393 13.46 8.82 9.63
CA LEU A 393 14.37 9.96 9.48
C LEU A 393 15.74 9.55 8.94
N GLY A 394 16.30 8.43 9.45
CA GLY A 394 17.59 7.88 9.04
C GLY A 394 17.69 7.44 7.58
N LYS A 395 16.61 7.52 6.80
CA LYS A 395 16.65 7.39 5.32
C LYS A 395 17.13 8.66 4.62
N HIS A 396 17.16 9.79 5.32
CA HIS A 396 17.62 11.09 4.83
C HIS A 396 18.76 11.61 5.71
N ALA A 397 20.00 11.47 5.22
CA ALA A 397 21.19 11.89 5.96
C ALA A 397 21.17 13.39 6.31
N GLU A 398 20.79 14.26 5.37
CA GLU A 398 20.73 15.71 5.60
C GLU A 398 19.75 16.10 6.72
N LEU A 399 18.55 15.53 6.71
CA LEU A 399 17.55 15.76 7.76
C LEU A 399 18.00 15.18 9.12
N THR A 400 18.68 14.04 9.09
CA THR A 400 19.25 13.44 10.29
C THR A 400 20.37 14.31 10.89
N GLU A 401 21.23 14.91 10.05
CA GLU A 401 22.27 15.84 10.49
C GLU A 401 21.66 17.12 11.08
N ARG A 402 20.63 17.69 10.44
CA ARG A 402 19.89 18.83 11.01
C ARG A 402 19.27 18.52 12.37
N MET A 403 18.75 17.30 12.53
CA MET A 403 18.25 16.83 13.82
C MET A 403 19.36 16.69 14.86
N LEU A 404 20.53 16.18 14.46
CA LEU A 404 21.71 16.09 15.32
C LEU A 404 22.13 17.47 15.82
N ILE A 405 22.21 18.48 14.95
CA ILE A 405 22.55 19.87 15.33
C ILE A 405 21.57 20.40 16.39
N THR A 406 20.27 20.13 16.24
CA THR A 406 19.24 20.54 17.22
C THR A 406 19.48 19.88 18.58
N ILE A 407 19.83 18.59 18.59
CA ILE A 407 20.14 17.84 19.82
C ILE A 407 21.41 18.38 20.48
N GLU A 408 22.45 18.70 19.72
CA GLU A 408 23.71 19.25 20.24
C GLU A 408 23.53 20.66 20.82
N GLN A 409 22.67 21.47 20.23
CA GLN A 409 22.29 22.77 20.82
C GLN A 409 21.57 22.60 22.16
N ALA A 410 20.72 21.58 22.29
CA ALA A 410 20.06 21.26 23.57
C ALA A 410 21.07 20.73 24.60
N GLU A 411 22.01 19.86 24.20
CA GLU A 411 23.12 19.39 25.03
C GLU A 411 23.95 20.56 25.57
N ALA A 412 24.34 21.49 24.69
CA ALA A 412 25.12 22.67 25.07
C ALA A 412 24.35 23.60 26.03
N LYS A 413 23.02 23.67 25.92
CA LYS A 413 22.17 24.43 26.85
C LYS A 413 22.12 23.76 28.22
N LEU A 414 21.94 22.44 28.28
CA LEU A 414 21.93 21.69 29.54
C LEU A 414 23.26 21.81 30.30
N ASN A 415 24.39 21.76 29.58
CA ASN A 415 25.73 21.87 30.18
C ASN A 415 26.03 23.27 30.76
N LYS A 416 25.28 24.30 30.36
CA LYS A 416 25.44 25.68 30.86
C LYS A 416 24.61 25.97 32.11
N VAL A 417 23.75 25.05 32.55
CA VAL A 417 22.90 25.24 33.72
C VAL A 417 23.76 25.24 34.99
N GLN A 418 23.81 26.37 35.68
CA GLN A 418 24.64 26.55 36.89
C GLN A 418 24.11 25.76 38.10
N ASN A 419 22.78 25.62 38.21
CA ASN A 419 22.12 24.91 39.31
C ASN A 419 21.37 23.69 38.73
N PRO A 420 21.94 22.48 38.85
CA PRO A 420 21.31 21.27 38.35
C PRO A 420 19.94 21.04 38.97
N THR A 421 18.94 20.76 38.14
CA THR A 421 17.61 20.36 38.62
C THR A 421 17.60 18.88 38.99
N GLU A 422 16.55 18.44 39.69
CA GLU A 422 16.35 17.01 39.98
C GLU A 422 16.18 16.13 38.74
N TYR A 423 15.96 16.73 37.56
CA TYR A 423 15.80 16.04 36.27
C TYR A 423 17.05 16.07 35.40
N GLN A 424 18.13 16.74 35.85
CA GLN A 424 19.31 17.02 35.02
C GLN A 424 19.90 15.73 34.41
N VAL A 425 20.13 14.70 35.23
CA VAL A 425 20.73 13.44 34.76
C VAL A 425 19.82 12.71 33.77
N ASP A 426 18.52 12.67 34.05
CA ASP A 426 17.51 12.08 33.18
C ASP A 426 17.48 12.80 31.80
N ASP A 427 17.53 14.13 31.81
CA ASP A 427 17.53 14.97 30.61
C ASP A 427 18.84 14.84 29.80
N GLU A 428 19.99 14.78 30.46
CA GLU A 428 21.29 14.47 29.84
C GLU A 428 21.26 13.08 29.18
N CYS A 429 20.74 12.07 29.87
CA CYS A 429 20.62 10.71 29.34
C CYS A 429 19.68 10.66 28.12
N LEU A 430 18.56 11.37 28.15
CA LEU A 430 17.65 11.49 27.01
C LEU A 430 18.37 12.11 25.80
N VAL A 431 19.10 13.21 26.01
CA VAL A 431 19.88 13.87 24.95
C VAL A 431 20.94 12.93 24.38
N GLN A 432 21.68 12.19 25.21
CA GLN A 432 22.65 11.20 24.72
C GLN A 432 21.99 10.07 23.93
N LEU A 433 20.84 9.55 24.37
CA LEU A 433 20.09 8.54 23.63
C LEU A 433 19.67 9.05 22.24
N LEU A 434 19.07 10.25 22.16
CA LEU A 434 18.64 10.86 20.91
C LEU A 434 19.83 11.16 19.98
N LYS A 435 20.94 11.66 20.55
CA LYS A 435 22.19 11.94 19.83
C LYS A 435 22.77 10.65 19.24
N GLY A 436 22.86 9.60 20.04
CA GLY A 436 23.35 8.29 19.62
C GLY A 436 22.50 7.68 18.50
N LEU A 437 21.18 7.89 18.52
CA LEU A 437 20.29 7.47 17.43
C LEU A 437 20.62 8.18 16.11
N CYS A 438 20.77 9.51 16.10
CA CYS A 438 21.19 10.23 14.90
C CYS A 438 22.54 9.73 14.38
N LEU A 439 23.53 9.63 15.26
CA LEU A 439 24.89 9.18 14.91
C LEU A 439 24.90 7.76 14.34
N LYS A 440 24.08 6.85 14.90
CA LYS A 440 23.89 5.49 14.37
C LYS A 440 23.36 5.52 12.93
N TYR A 441 22.31 6.30 12.67
CA TYR A 441 21.72 6.41 11.33
C TYR A 441 22.60 7.20 10.34
N LEU A 442 23.51 8.04 10.83
CA LEU A 442 24.55 8.71 10.05
C LEU A 442 25.81 7.85 9.83
N HIS A 443 25.77 6.57 10.20
CA HIS A 443 26.90 5.62 10.08
C HIS A 443 28.15 6.06 10.86
N ARG A 444 27.98 6.64 12.05
CA ARG A 444 29.06 7.01 12.99
C ARG A 444 28.99 6.13 14.25
N PRO A 445 29.25 4.81 14.15
CA PRO A 445 28.94 3.84 15.20
C PRO A 445 29.71 4.09 16.51
N LEU A 446 31.00 4.39 16.44
CA LEU A 446 31.82 4.68 17.63
C LEU A 446 31.28 5.87 18.44
N GLN A 447 30.85 6.94 17.76
CA GLN A 447 30.27 8.11 18.42
C GLN A 447 28.90 7.79 19.02
N ALA A 448 28.10 6.98 18.33
CA ALA A 448 26.81 6.50 18.84
C ALA A 448 26.99 5.65 20.11
N GLU A 449 27.94 4.71 20.08
CA GLU A 449 28.29 3.85 21.22
C GLU A 449 28.76 4.67 22.43
N LEU A 450 29.59 5.70 22.24
CA LEU A 450 29.99 6.62 23.32
C LEU A 450 28.79 7.31 23.96
N CYS A 451 27.81 7.76 23.17
CA CYS A 451 26.59 8.37 23.69
C CYS A 451 25.78 7.35 24.51
N PHE A 452 25.59 6.14 23.98
CA PHE A 452 24.84 5.08 24.66
C PHE A 452 25.51 4.63 25.97
N ASN A 453 26.84 4.50 25.98
CA ASN A 453 27.59 4.15 27.18
C ASN A 453 27.43 5.18 28.29
N ARG A 454 27.34 6.49 27.97
CA ARG A 454 27.07 7.54 28.98
C ARG A 454 25.72 7.36 29.67
N VAL A 455 24.69 6.90 28.94
CA VAL A 455 23.38 6.61 29.52
C VAL A 455 23.46 5.41 30.47
N VAL A 456 24.07 4.32 30.02
CA VAL A 456 24.20 3.09 30.83
C VAL A 456 25.03 3.34 32.09
N GLN A 457 26.13 4.09 32.00
CA GLN A 457 26.96 4.47 33.15
C GLN A 457 26.21 5.35 34.17
N SER A 458 25.15 6.04 33.73
CA SER A 458 24.35 6.92 34.58
C SER A 458 23.14 6.24 35.21
N GLU A 459 22.93 4.94 34.99
CA GLU A 459 21.78 4.16 35.47
C GLU A 459 21.43 4.41 36.95
N ARG A 460 22.42 4.35 37.84
CA ARG A 460 22.21 4.54 39.30
C ARG A 460 21.83 5.97 39.69
N ARG A 461 22.03 6.94 38.80
CA ARG A 461 21.75 8.37 39.01
C ARG A 461 20.44 8.81 38.38
N ILE A 462 19.83 8.01 37.50
CA ILE A 462 18.53 8.29 36.89
C ILE A 462 17.44 8.16 37.94
N ARG A 463 16.61 9.21 38.09
CA ARG A 463 15.62 9.28 39.17
C ARG A 463 14.19 8.99 38.72
N TYR A 464 13.82 9.28 37.48
CA TYR A 464 12.43 9.20 37.01
C TYR A 464 12.27 8.37 35.72
N ASP A 465 13.09 8.65 34.71
CA ASP A 465 12.98 8.12 33.36
C ASP A 465 13.77 6.81 33.22
N HIS A 466 13.47 5.84 34.09
CA HIS A 466 14.15 4.53 34.14
C HIS A 466 14.04 3.72 32.84
N TYR A 467 13.15 4.09 31.90
CA TYR A 467 13.08 3.46 30.58
C TYR A 467 14.30 3.76 29.71
N LEU A 468 15.05 4.84 29.98
CA LEU A 468 16.20 5.27 29.17
C LEU A 468 17.26 4.17 29.06
N VAL A 469 17.55 3.46 30.14
CA VAL A 469 18.59 2.41 30.17
C VAL A 469 18.21 1.19 29.32
N PRO A 470 17.07 0.49 29.54
CA PRO A 470 16.71 -0.67 28.71
C PRO A 470 16.49 -0.30 27.24
N PHE A 471 15.93 0.88 26.94
CA PHE A 471 15.83 1.33 25.55
C PHE A 471 17.21 1.60 24.94
N THR A 472 18.16 2.18 25.67
CA THR A 472 19.52 2.40 25.18
C THR A 472 20.25 1.07 24.95
N LEU A 473 20.16 0.11 25.86
CA LEU A 473 20.73 -1.23 25.67
C LEU A 473 20.16 -1.93 24.42
N TYR A 474 18.86 -1.79 24.18
CA TYR A 474 18.24 -2.27 22.94
C TYR A 474 18.84 -1.60 21.69
N GLU A 475 19.01 -0.27 21.71
CA GLU A 475 19.60 0.46 20.57
C GLU A 475 21.09 0.13 20.37
N MET A 476 21.86 -0.12 21.44
CA MET A 476 23.22 -0.66 21.36
C MET A 476 23.23 -2.04 20.71
N GLY A 477 22.30 -2.92 21.09
CA GLY A 477 22.16 -4.22 20.45
C GLY A 477 21.86 -4.10 18.95
N LEU A 478 21.02 -3.15 18.54
CA LEU A 478 20.78 -2.86 17.13
C LEU A 478 22.01 -2.26 16.41
N LEU A 479 22.82 -1.46 17.11
CA LEU A 479 24.08 -0.92 16.58
C LEU A 479 25.07 -2.05 16.26
N TYR A 480 25.36 -2.92 17.23
CA TYR A 480 26.24 -4.07 17.00
C TYR A 480 25.72 -5.03 15.93
N LYS A 481 24.39 -5.17 15.84
CA LYS A 481 23.76 -5.93 14.76
C LYS A 481 24.08 -5.32 13.39
N GLN A 482 24.09 -4.00 13.25
CA GLN A 482 24.44 -3.32 12.00
C GLN A 482 25.92 -3.47 11.65
N GLU A 483 26.78 -3.56 12.66
CA GLU A 483 28.22 -3.82 12.50
C GLU A 483 28.57 -5.30 12.25
N GLY A 484 27.60 -6.21 12.40
CA GLY A 484 27.79 -7.65 12.20
C GLY A 484 28.24 -8.42 13.45
N ASP A 485 28.32 -7.78 14.62
CA ASP A 485 28.60 -8.46 15.89
C ASP A 485 27.32 -9.02 16.52
N TRP A 486 26.87 -10.15 15.98
CA TRP A 486 25.62 -10.81 16.36
C TRP A 486 25.59 -11.27 17.82
N ASN A 487 26.76 -11.63 18.38
CA ASN A 487 26.88 -12.11 19.75
C ASN A 487 26.68 -10.97 20.75
N LYS A 488 27.36 -9.83 20.55
CA LYS A 488 27.10 -8.64 21.37
C LYS A 488 25.67 -8.15 21.17
N ALA A 489 25.18 -8.11 19.94
CA ALA A 489 23.81 -7.71 19.64
C ALA A 489 22.78 -8.48 20.48
N ARG A 490 22.88 -9.82 20.48
CA ARG A 490 22.01 -10.70 21.28
C ARG A 490 22.14 -10.42 22.77
N ARG A 491 23.37 -10.34 23.29
CA ARG A 491 23.61 -10.10 24.72
C ARG A 491 22.96 -8.80 25.21
N PHE A 492 23.14 -7.70 24.47
CA PHE A 492 22.55 -6.41 24.84
C PHE A 492 21.01 -6.42 24.76
N ILE A 493 20.44 -7.04 23.72
CA ILE A 493 18.98 -7.16 23.57
C ILE A 493 18.37 -8.03 24.68
N GLU A 494 19.03 -9.13 25.06
CA GLU A 494 18.59 -9.99 26.15
C GLU A 494 18.72 -9.30 27.51
N THR A 495 19.80 -8.53 27.72
CA THR A 495 19.99 -7.71 28.94
C THR A 495 18.87 -6.70 29.08
N ALA A 496 18.51 -5.98 28.02
CA ALA A 496 17.41 -5.02 28.00
C ALA A 496 16.05 -5.66 28.36
N ARG A 497 15.84 -6.94 27.98
CA ARG A 497 14.61 -7.69 28.25
C ARG A 497 14.55 -8.25 29.67
N ASN A 498 15.65 -8.82 30.15
CA ASN A 498 15.62 -9.69 31.33
C ASN A 498 15.94 -8.95 32.63
N ASN A 499 16.72 -7.87 32.57
CA ASN A 499 17.25 -7.21 33.75
C ASN A 499 16.42 -5.99 34.21
N TYR A 500 15.39 -5.60 33.46
CA TYR A 500 14.59 -4.39 33.71
C TYR A 500 13.11 -4.72 33.71
N LYS A 501 12.34 -4.13 34.64
CA LYS A 501 10.89 -4.30 34.79
C LYS A 501 10.23 -3.01 35.30
N ASP A 502 8.92 -2.89 35.11
CA ASP A 502 8.06 -1.84 35.68
C ASP A 502 8.38 -0.40 35.22
N TYR A 503 9.09 -0.26 34.10
CA TYR A 503 9.42 1.04 33.51
C TYR A 503 8.40 1.50 32.46
N SER A 504 8.46 2.79 32.11
CA SER A 504 7.62 3.35 31.06
C SER A 504 7.81 2.65 29.72
N MET A 505 6.71 2.30 29.04
CA MET A 505 6.75 1.73 27.68
C MET A 505 7.42 0.36 27.56
N GLU A 506 7.53 -0.40 28.66
CA GLU A 506 8.09 -1.76 28.69
C GLU A 506 7.47 -2.70 27.64
N SER A 507 6.14 -2.78 27.55
CA SER A 507 5.46 -3.65 26.58
C SER A 507 5.83 -3.32 25.13
N ARG A 508 6.07 -2.05 24.83
CA ARG A 508 6.49 -1.58 23.51
C ARG A 508 7.93 -1.98 23.23
N LEU A 509 8.83 -1.87 24.21
CA LEU A 509 10.21 -2.33 24.05
C LEU A 509 10.24 -3.84 23.84
N HIS A 510 9.49 -4.61 24.62
CA HIS A 510 9.40 -6.08 24.46
C HIS A 510 8.92 -6.49 23.06
N PHE A 511 7.94 -5.78 22.51
CA PHE A 511 7.52 -6.00 21.12
C PHE A 511 8.65 -5.74 20.12
N ARG A 512 9.40 -4.64 20.27
CA ARG A 512 10.57 -4.32 19.42
C ARG A 512 11.71 -5.34 19.58
N ILE A 513 11.94 -5.83 20.80
CA ILE A 513 12.91 -6.89 21.10
C ILE A 513 12.51 -8.19 20.41
N HIS A 514 11.25 -8.61 20.51
CA HIS A 514 10.77 -9.82 19.85
C HIS A 514 10.98 -9.76 18.33
N ALA A 515 10.63 -8.64 17.69
CA ALA A 515 10.88 -8.44 16.26
C ALA A 515 12.38 -8.48 15.90
N ALA A 516 13.24 -7.86 16.72
CA ALA A 516 14.69 -7.90 16.51
C ALA A 516 15.27 -9.31 16.68
N MET A 517 14.84 -10.07 17.70
CA MET A 517 15.31 -11.44 17.94
C MET A 517 14.92 -12.41 16.83
N ASN A 518 13.71 -12.29 16.28
CA ASN A 518 13.29 -13.10 15.13
C ASN A 518 14.14 -12.82 13.87
N SER A 519 14.62 -11.59 13.71
CA SER A 519 15.54 -11.26 12.61
C SER A 519 16.96 -11.78 12.84
N LEU A 520 17.37 -11.97 14.10
CA LEU A 520 18.66 -12.55 14.48
C LEU A 520 18.67 -14.08 14.32
N SER A 521 17.54 -14.76 14.56
CA SER A 521 17.42 -16.21 14.39
C SER A 521 17.39 -16.67 12.93
N ASN A 522 16.97 -15.79 12.02
CA ASN A 522 16.87 -16.10 10.58
C ASN A 522 18.13 -15.72 9.78
N SER A 523 19.20 -15.29 10.45
CA SER A 523 20.50 -15.02 9.81
C SER A 523 21.35 -16.28 9.89
N PRO A 524 22.01 -16.71 8.78
CA PRO A 524 22.77 -17.95 8.77
C PRO A 524 23.86 -17.88 9.84
N ILE A 525 23.91 -18.92 10.68
CA ILE A 525 25.02 -19.16 11.59
C ILE A 525 26.24 -19.36 10.67
N MET A 526 27.07 -18.33 10.53
CA MET A 526 28.42 -18.55 10.03
C MET A 526 29.13 -19.31 11.15
N THR A 527 29.17 -20.63 11.01
CA THR A 527 30.07 -21.48 11.78
C THR A 527 31.52 -21.05 11.50
N PRO A 528 32.42 -21.16 12.50
CA PRO A 528 33.77 -20.60 12.46
C PRO A 528 34.60 -21.00 11.25
#